data_AF-A0A839PSC7-F1
#
_entry.id   AF-A0A839PSC7-F1
#
_cell.length_a   1.000
_cell.length_b   1.000
_cell.length_c   1.000
_cell.angle_alpha   90.00
_cell.angle_beta   90.00
_cell.angle_gamma   90.00
#
_symmetry.space_group_name_H-M   'P 1'
#
loop_
_entity.id
_entity.type
_entity.pdbx_description
1 polymer ?
#
loop_
_entity_poly.entity_id
_entity_poly.type
_entity_poly.pdbx_seq_one_letter_code
_entity_poly.pdbx_strand_id
1 'polypeptide(L)'
;MDAARTEHRTGHVVVDGGRVAAVGPGRLAEADRRPDDRVVDGAGCVATPGLVNTHHHLYQWATRGIACDSTLFEWLTTLYPVWAGIDEDITGAAATAGLGWLARTGCTTAMDHHYVFPHDGGDVLGAEIEAARRVGVRFLATRGSMDLGRSRGGLPPDHVVEGLDEILAASAAAVERHHDPSPDSRLRIASPRAHRSR
;
A
#
# COMPACT_ATOMS: atom_id res chain seq x y z
N MET A 1 12.53 14.10 -6.99
CA MET A 1 13.83 14.73 -7.28
C MET A 1 13.95 14.79 -8.78
N ASP A 2 14.36 15.93 -9.32
CA ASP A 2 14.69 16.03 -10.74
C ASP A 2 16.04 15.35 -11.01
N ALA A 3 16.42 15.26 -12.29
CA ALA A 3 17.67 14.62 -12.69
C ALA A 3 18.91 15.38 -12.19
N ALA A 4 18.79 16.69 -11.98
CA ALA A 4 19.87 17.54 -11.50
C ALA A 4 20.08 17.49 -9.98
N ARG A 5 19.15 16.86 -9.24
CA ARG A 5 19.10 16.89 -7.76
C ARG A 5 19.06 18.33 -7.24
N THR A 6 18.21 19.15 -7.85
CA THR A 6 18.04 20.55 -7.47
C THR A 6 17.60 20.65 -6.01
N GLU A 7 18.29 21.50 -5.26
CA GLU A 7 17.98 21.84 -3.88
C GLU A 7 17.81 23.36 -3.74
N HIS A 8 16.78 23.78 -3.01
CA HIS A 8 16.57 25.18 -2.67
C HIS A 8 16.64 25.33 -1.16
N ARG A 9 17.70 25.99 -0.65
CA ARG A 9 17.86 26.27 0.78
C ARG A 9 16.66 27.05 1.35
N THR A 10 16.11 27.93 0.53
CA THR A 10 14.82 28.60 0.74
C THR A 10 14.07 28.49 -0.57
N GLY A 11 12.82 28.06 -0.54
CA GLY A 11 12.04 27.85 -1.75
C GLY A 11 10.55 27.76 -1.47
N HIS A 12 9.79 27.57 -2.54
CA HIS A 12 8.35 27.37 -2.52
C HIS A 12 7.97 26.22 -3.45
N VAL A 13 6.80 25.63 -3.18
CA VAL A 13 6.15 24.64 -4.03
C VAL A 13 4.73 25.11 -4.28
N VAL A 14 4.34 25.21 -5.55
CA VAL A 14 2.97 25.52 -5.95
C VAL A 14 2.29 24.22 -6.35
N VAL A 15 1.12 23.97 -5.79
CA VAL A 15 0.30 22.79 -6.08
C VAL A 15 -1.04 23.26 -6.64
N ASP A 16 -1.41 22.80 -7.83
CA ASP A 16 -2.70 23.07 -8.48
C ASP A 16 -3.34 21.74 -8.89
N GLY A 17 -4.62 21.54 -8.56
CA GLY A 17 -5.35 20.30 -8.89
C GLY A 17 -4.69 18.99 -8.40
N GLY A 18 -3.92 19.05 -7.30
CA GLY A 18 -3.20 17.88 -6.76
C GLY A 18 -1.87 17.55 -7.47
N ARG A 19 -1.42 18.42 -8.38
CA ARG A 19 -0.15 18.30 -9.10
C ARG A 19 0.79 19.44 -8.72
N VAL A 20 2.09 19.16 -8.73
CA VAL A 20 3.11 20.20 -8.56
C VAL A 20 3.14 21.05 -9.83
N ALA A 21 2.75 22.31 -9.73
CA ALA A 21 2.73 23.28 -10.83
C ALA A 21 4.07 24.02 -10.98
N ALA A 22 4.72 24.32 -9.86
CA ALA A 22 6.04 24.97 -9.84
C ALA A 22 6.82 24.62 -8.57
N VAL A 23 8.14 24.62 -8.70
CA VAL A 23 9.10 24.58 -7.58
C VAL A 23 10.16 25.62 -7.89
N GLY A 24 10.49 26.48 -6.93
CA GLY A 24 11.47 27.54 -7.16
C GLY A 24 12.13 28.05 -5.88
N PRO A 25 13.22 28.80 -6.02
CA PRO A 25 13.92 29.40 -4.88
C PRO A 25 13.13 30.58 -4.31
N GLY A 26 13.39 30.89 -3.04
CA GLY A 26 12.79 32.00 -2.32
C GLY A 26 11.28 31.86 -2.08
N ARG A 27 10.68 32.91 -1.51
CA ARG A 27 9.22 33.00 -1.32
C ARG A 27 8.55 33.31 -2.66
N LEU A 28 7.40 32.69 -2.92
CA LEU A 28 6.55 33.03 -4.07
C LEU A 28 6.18 34.52 -4.02
N ALA A 29 6.29 35.22 -5.15
CA ALA A 29 5.93 36.63 -5.22
C ALA A 29 4.41 36.83 -5.06
N GLU A 30 3.99 37.94 -4.43
CA GLU A 30 2.56 38.19 -4.21
C GLU A 30 1.75 38.33 -5.50
N ALA A 31 2.38 38.85 -6.56
CA ALA A 31 1.77 38.98 -7.88
C ALA A 31 1.48 37.61 -8.56
N ASP A 32 2.19 36.56 -8.15
CA ASP A 32 2.03 35.20 -8.70
C ASP A 32 0.99 34.38 -7.91
N ARG A 33 0.42 34.95 -6.84
CA ARG A 33 -0.61 34.30 -6.02
C ARG A 33 -2.00 34.59 -6.57
N ARG A 34 -2.87 33.57 -6.55
CA ARG A 34 -4.31 33.75 -6.78
C ARG A 34 -5.00 34.14 -5.47
N PRO A 35 -6.10 34.91 -5.51
CA PRO A 35 -6.82 35.34 -4.30
C PRO A 35 -7.23 34.20 -3.37
N ASP A 36 -7.57 33.03 -3.93
CA ASP A 36 -8.08 31.87 -3.18
C ASP A 36 -6.98 30.85 -2.81
N ASP A 37 -5.70 31.19 -3.02
CA ASP A 37 -4.60 30.28 -2.71
C ASP A 37 -4.44 30.09 -1.20
N ARG A 38 -4.50 28.83 -0.77
CA ARG A 38 -4.12 28.44 0.59
C ARG A 38 -2.60 28.41 0.72
N VAL A 39 -2.05 29.32 1.54
CA VAL A 39 -0.63 29.32 1.88
C VAL A 39 -0.38 28.50 3.14
N VAL A 40 0.56 27.57 3.06
CA VAL A 40 1.09 26.82 4.20
C VAL A 40 2.51 27.33 4.45
N ASP A 41 2.75 27.88 5.64
CA ASP A 41 4.10 28.29 6.04
C ASP A 41 4.91 27.07 6.45
N GLY A 42 5.96 26.78 5.67
CA GLY A 42 6.90 25.69 5.90
C GLY A 42 8.23 26.13 6.53
N ALA A 43 8.31 27.34 7.08
CA ALA A 43 9.54 27.83 7.71
C ALA A 43 10.05 26.87 8.79
N GLY A 44 11.35 26.55 8.74
CA GLY A 44 11.99 25.60 9.66
C GLY A 44 11.80 24.12 9.29
N CYS A 45 11.03 23.81 8.24
CA CYS A 45 10.85 22.46 7.74
C CYS A 45 11.68 22.20 6.48
N VAL A 46 11.91 20.91 6.18
CA VAL A 46 12.42 20.45 4.89
C VAL A 46 11.26 19.82 4.12
N ALA A 47 11.02 20.29 2.91
CA ALA A 47 10.05 19.67 1.99
C ALA A 47 10.78 18.68 1.08
N THR A 48 10.34 17.43 1.08
CA THR A 48 10.85 16.38 0.18
C THR A 48 9.70 15.77 -0.62
N PRO A 49 9.98 15.04 -1.72
CA PRO A 49 9.01 14.09 -2.23
C PRO A 49 8.57 13.14 -1.12
N GLY A 50 7.30 12.74 -1.14
CA GLY A 50 6.80 11.72 -0.22
C GLY A 50 7.51 10.39 -0.44
N LEU A 51 7.74 9.65 0.63
CA LEU A 51 8.39 8.34 0.57
C LEU A 51 7.46 7.32 -0.11
N VAL A 52 8.08 6.37 -0.81
CA VAL A 52 7.38 5.25 -1.47
C VAL A 52 7.80 3.97 -0.77
N ASN A 53 6.87 3.33 -0.06
CA ASN A 53 7.05 1.99 0.45
C ASN A 53 6.66 0.98 -0.64
N THR A 54 7.65 0.28 -1.16
CA THR A 54 7.49 -0.64 -2.30
C THR A 54 7.06 -2.05 -1.91
N HIS A 55 7.03 -2.39 -0.61
CA HIS A 55 6.65 -3.72 -0.14
C HIS A 55 6.18 -3.69 1.32
N HIS A 56 4.97 -4.14 1.58
CA HIS A 56 4.40 -4.27 2.91
C HIS A 56 3.57 -5.56 3.04
N HIS A 57 3.28 -5.96 4.28
CA HIS A 57 2.26 -6.96 4.64
C HIS A 57 1.40 -6.41 5.78
N LEU A 58 0.29 -5.76 5.45
CA LEU A 58 -0.48 -4.90 6.36
C LEU A 58 -1.21 -5.69 7.44
N TYR A 59 -1.76 -6.86 7.12
CA TYR A 59 -2.42 -7.71 8.11
C TYR A 59 -1.46 -8.18 9.22
N GLN A 60 -0.16 -8.30 8.92
CA GLN A 60 0.87 -8.69 9.90
C GLN A 60 1.10 -7.63 10.98
N TRP A 61 0.58 -6.41 10.79
CA TRP A 61 0.60 -5.36 11.80
C TRP A 61 -0.15 -5.76 13.09
N ALA A 62 -1.16 -6.66 12.97
CA ALA A 62 -1.88 -7.24 14.10
C ALA A 62 -1.04 -8.21 14.94
N THR A 63 0.01 -8.79 14.37
CA THR A 63 0.84 -9.84 15.00
C THR A 63 2.24 -9.37 15.38
N ARG A 64 2.46 -8.05 15.47
CA ARG A 64 3.78 -7.48 15.82
C ARG A 64 4.26 -8.00 17.18
N GLY A 65 5.52 -8.42 17.23
CA GLY A 65 6.18 -8.90 18.46
C GLY A 65 6.05 -10.41 18.71
N ILE A 66 5.27 -11.14 17.92
CA ILE A 66 5.17 -12.59 18.02
C ILE A 66 6.31 -13.25 17.23
N ALA A 67 6.94 -14.28 17.81
CA ALA A 67 8.02 -15.06 17.19
C ALA A 67 9.21 -14.20 16.69
N CYS A 68 9.57 -13.17 17.45
CA CYS A 68 10.62 -12.21 17.07
C CYS A 68 12.04 -12.81 16.98
N ASP A 69 12.32 -13.86 17.75
CA ASP A 69 13.61 -14.55 17.78
C ASP A 69 13.65 -15.77 16.83
N SER A 70 12.59 -16.00 16.05
CA SER A 70 12.47 -17.13 15.13
C SER A 70 13.14 -16.86 13.78
N THR A 71 13.64 -17.91 13.14
CA THR A 71 14.00 -17.84 11.71
C THR A 71 12.74 -17.60 10.85
N LEU A 72 12.91 -17.21 9.57
CA LEU A 72 11.79 -16.94 8.67
C LEU A 72 10.78 -18.10 8.62
N PHE A 73 11.23 -19.34 8.50
CA PHE A 73 10.33 -20.49 8.37
C PHE A 73 9.65 -20.85 9.69
N GLU A 74 10.36 -20.73 10.82
CA GLU A 74 9.77 -20.89 12.15
C GLU A 74 8.72 -19.81 12.41
N TRP A 75 9.00 -18.56 12.04
CA TRP A 75 8.07 -17.44 12.15
C TRP A 75 6.81 -17.65 11.29
N LEU A 76 6.98 -18.02 10.01
CA LEU A 76 5.87 -18.33 9.11
C LEU A 76 5.00 -19.48 9.64
N THR A 77 5.64 -20.60 10.01
CA THR A 77 4.90 -21.77 10.50
C THR A 77 4.23 -21.54 11.85
N THR A 78 4.77 -20.65 12.67
CA THR A 78 4.15 -20.19 13.92
C THR A 78 2.94 -19.29 13.67
N LEU A 79 3.01 -18.40 12.68
CA LEU A 79 1.97 -17.40 12.44
C LEU A 79 0.89 -17.80 11.44
N TYR A 80 1.12 -18.77 10.55
CA TYR A 80 0.06 -19.23 9.66
C TYR A 80 -1.24 -19.66 10.37
N PRO A 81 -1.20 -20.39 11.50
CA PRO A 81 -2.41 -20.70 12.26
C PRO A 81 -3.11 -19.46 12.83
N VAL A 82 -2.37 -18.40 13.14
CA VAL A 82 -2.92 -17.13 13.61
C VAL A 82 -3.55 -16.37 12.44
N TRP A 83 -2.84 -16.27 11.31
CA TRP A 83 -3.32 -15.57 10.13
C TRP A 83 -4.46 -16.29 9.42
N ALA A 84 -4.62 -17.59 9.64
CA ALA A 84 -5.82 -18.33 9.21
C ALA A 84 -7.12 -17.77 9.80
N GLY A 85 -7.05 -17.05 10.91
CA GLY A 85 -8.20 -16.44 11.57
C GLY A 85 -8.38 -14.95 11.30
N ILE A 86 -7.68 -14.34 10.34
CA ILE A 86 -7.96 -12.95 9.95
C ILE A 86 -9.27 -12.86 9.19
N ASP A 87 -9.97 -11.76 9.39
CA ASP A 87 -11.17 -11.37 8.67
C ASP A 87 -11.07 -9.91 8.19
N GLU A 88 -12.15 -9.39 7.60
CA GLU A 88 -12.26 -8.00 7.14
C GLU A 88 -12.00 -6.99 8.26
N ASP A 89 -12.48 -7.25 9.48
CA ASP A 89 -12.37 -6.34 10.61
C ASP A 89 -10.92 -6.25 11.10
N ILE A 90 -10.28 -7.39 11.32
CA ILE A 90 -8.88 -7.46 11.72
C ILE A 90 -7.99 -6.87 10.63
N THR A 91 -8.22 -7.24 9.37
CA THR A 91 -7.42 -6.76 8.23
C THR A 91 -7.57 -5.25 8.07
N GLY A 92 -8.80 -4.73 8.12
CA GLY A 92 -9.08 -3.30 8.02
C GLY A 92 -8.45 -2.51 9.15
N ALA A 93 -8.50 -3.01 10.39
CA ALA A 93 -7.87 -2.38 11.54
C ALA A 93 -6.33 -2.39 11.44
N ALA A 94 -5.74 -3.53 11.08
CA ALA A 94 -4.30 -3.70 10.90
C ALA A 94 -3.77 -2.80 9.78
N ALA A 95 -4.45 -2.79 8.63
CA ALA A 95 -4.14 -1.93 7.50
C ALA A 95 -4.25 -0.45 7.85
N THR A 96 -5.31 -0.03 8.55
CA THR A 96 -5.47 1.35 8.99
C THR A 96 -4.31 1.78 9.91
N ALA A 97 -3.92 0.92 10.86
CA ALA A 97 -2.82 1.21 11.77
C ALA A 97 -1.45 1.26 11.04
N GLY A 98 -1.17 0.31 10.16
CA GLY A 98 0.07 0.27 9.38
C GLY A 98 0.20 1.46 8.42
N LEU A 99 -0.84 1.71 7.62
CA LEU A 99 -0.86 2.85 6.68
C LEU A 99 -0.85 4.20 7.41
N GLY A 100 -1.55 4.31 8.53
CA GLY A 100 -1.51 5.49 9.39
C GLY A 100 -0.11 5.78 9.91
N TRP A 101 0.61 4.74 10.37
CA TRP A 101 2.01 4.88 10.77
C TRP A 101 2.90 5.34 9.62
N LEU A 102 2.78 4.70 8.46
CA LEU A 102 3.52 5.08 7.24
C LEU A 102 3.29 6.55 6.87
N ALA A 103 2.04 7.01 6.89
CA ALA A 103 1.69 8.40 6.60
C ALA A 103 2.35 9.38 7.61
N ARG A 104 2.33 9.03 8.90
CA ARG A 104 2.97 9.83 9.96
C ARG A 104 4.49 9.91 9.81
N THR A 105 5.11 8.95 9.14
CA THR A 105 6.55 8.93 8.87
C THR A 105 6.91 9.41 7.45
N GLY A 106 5.99 10.09 6.75
CA GLY A 106 6.26 10.73 5.46
C GLY A 106 6.08 9.84 4.23
N CYS A 107 5.54 8.62 4.38
CA CYS A 107 5.16 7.78 3.26
C CYS A 107 3.85 8.25 2.64
N THR A 108 3.85 8.49 1.33
CA THR A 108 2.66 8.91 0.59
C THR A 108 2.14 7.84 -0.37
N THR A 109 2.96 6.85 -0.69
CA THR A 109 2.61 5.73 -1.56
C THR A 109 3.07 4.42 -0.92
N ALA A 110 2.16 3.48 -0.71
CA ALA A 110 2.47 2.17 -0.18
C ALA A 110 1.97 1.06 -1.12
N MET A 111 2.73 -0.02 -1.19
CA MET A 111 2.29 -1.28 -1.80
C MET A 111 2.12 -2.32 -0.70
N ASP A 112 0.99 -3.04 -0.71
CA ASP A 112 0.81 -4.22 0.11
C ASP A 112 0.87 -5.50 -0.72
N HIS A 113 1.49 -6.53 -0.17
CA HIS A 113 1.43 -7.90 -0.65
C HIS A 113 0.55 -8.72 0.30
N HIS A 114 -0.74 -8.73 0.01
CA HIS A 114 -1.71 -9.54 0.74
C HIS A 114 -1.76 -10.94 0.14
N TYR A 115 -1.32 -11.98 0.85
CA TYR A 115 -1.19 -13.34 0.31
C TYR A 115 -1.94 -14.42 1.10
N VAL A 116 -2.64 -14.03 2.17
CA VAL A 116 -3.42 -14.94 3.02
C VAL A 116 -4.88 -14.58 2.84
N PHE A 117 -5.69 -15.51 2.32
CA PHE A 117 -7.11 -15.31 2.07
C PHE A 117 -7.90 -16.45 2.72
N PRO A 118 -8.21 -16.38 4.02
CA PRO A 118 -9.01 -17.42 4.68
C PRO A 118 -10.40 -17.50 4.05
N HIS A 119 -10.92 -18.72 3.87
CA HIS A 119 -12.25 -18.92 3.27
C HIS A 119 -13.38 -18.20 4.02
N ASP A 120 -13.28 -18.13 5.36
CA ASP A 120 -14.25 -17.45 6.22
C ASP A 120 -13.89 -15.97 6.51
N GLY A 121 -12.84 -15.45 5.85
CA GLY A 121 -12.27 -14.12 6.15
C GLY A 121 -12.95 -12.93 5.45
N GLY A 122 -13.89 -13.16 4.53
CA GLY A 122 -14.59 -12.10 3.79
C GLY A 122 -13.69 -11.37 2.76
N ASP A 123 -14.04 -10.13 2.41
CA ASP A 123 -13.28 -9.31 1.44
C ASP A 123 -12.09 -8.56 2.09
N VAL A 124 -11.09 -9.33 2.54
CA VAL A 124 -9.88 -8.78 3.19
C VAL A 124 -9.10 -7.79 2.30
N LEU A 125 -9.14 -7.98 0.97
CA LEU A 125 -8.55 -7.06 0.00
C LEU A 125 -9.33 -5.72 -0.03
N GLY A 126 -10.66 -5.79 -0.09
CA GLY A 126 -11.52 -4.62 0.01
C GLY A 126 -11.30 -3.85 1.32
N ALA A 127 -11.13 -4.56 2.44
CA ALA A 127 -10.87 -3.96 3.74
C ALA A 127 -9.58 -3.13 3.78
N GLU A 128 -8.48 -3.60 3.21
CA GLU A 128 -7.22 -2.83 3.15
C GLU A 128 -7.29 -1.67 2.14
N ILE A 129 -7.98 -1.85 1.01
CA ILE A 129 -8.20 -0.78 0.02
C ILE A 129 -8.98 0.37 0.66
N GLU A 130 -10.03 0.04 1.40
CA GLU A 130 -10.85 1.01 2.11
C GLU A 130 -10.06 1.66 3.25
N ALA A 131 -9.21 0.92 3.97
CA ALA A 131 -8.27 1.51 4.94
C ALA A 131 -7.34 2.54 4.28
N ALA A 132 -6.76 2.22 3.12
CA ALA A 132 -5.91 3.14 2.39
C ALA A 132 -6.65 4.41 1.94
N ARG A 133 -7.89 4.25 1.47
CA ARG A 133 -8.77 5.38 1.12
C ARG A 133 -9.04 6.28 2.31
N ARG A 134 -9.32 5.69 3.49
CA ARG A 134 -9.57 6.44 4.73
C ARG A 134 -8.34 7.20 5.21
N VAL A 135 -7.16 6.59 5.16
CA VAL A 135 -5.89 7.23 5.56
C VAL A 135 -5.44 8.29 4.55
N GLY A 136 -5.77 8.12 3.26
CA GLY A 136 -5.47 9.08 2.20
C GLY A 136 -4.12 8.89 1.50
N VAL A 137 -3.49 7.72 1.67
CA VAL A 137 -2.26 7.33 0.96
C VAL A 137 -2.58 6.82 -0.44
N ARG A 138 -1.63 6.97 -1.38
CA ARG A 138 -1.69 6.27 -2.67
C ARG A 138 -1.37 4.80 -2.44
N PHE A 139 -2.16 3.90 -3.00
CA PHE A 139 -2.06 2.48 -2.67
C PHE A 139 -1.93 1.59 -3.89
N LEU A 140 -1.02 0.62 -3.78
CA LEU A 140 -0.89 -0.48 -4.72
C LEU A 140 -1.24 -1.77 -3.97
N ALA A 141 -2.40 -2.34 -4.24
CA ALA A 141 -2.80 -3.59 -3.62
C ALA A 141 -2.33 -4.75 -4.52
N THR A 142 -1.50 -5.63 -3.98
CA THR A 142 -1.18 -6.90 -4.64
C THR A 142 -2.00 -8.01 -4.01
N ARG A 143 -2.89 -8.58 -4.80
CA ARG A 143 -3.55 -9.84 -4.46
C ARG A 143 -2.54 -10.95 -4.73
N GLY A 144 -1.73 -11.25 -3.72
CA GLY A 144 -0.86 -12.41 -3.67
C GLY A 144 -1.69 -13.70 -3.51
N SER A 145 -1.00 -14.81 -3.29
CA SER A 145 -1.66 -16.11 -3.09
C SER A 145 -0.70 -17.14 -2.53
N MET A 146 -1.27 -18.20 -1.98
CA MET A 146 -0.57 -19.44 -1.72
C MET A 146 -1.42 -20.59 -2.28
N ASP A 147 -0.81 -21.47 -3.06
CA ASP A 147 -1.49 -22.60 -3.70
C ASP A 147 -0.98 -23.96 -3.18
N LEU A 148 0.09 -24.00 -2.39
CA LEU A 148 0.70 -25.24 -1.89
C LEU A 148 0.55 -25.37 -0.38
N GLY A 149 -0.42 -26.19 0.06
CA GLY A 149 -0.67 -26.51 1.47
C GLY A 149 0.20 -27.66 2.00
N ARG A 150 0.20 -27.83 3.33
CA ARG A 150 0.94 -28.88 4.06
C ARG A 150 0.69 -30.30 3.56
N SER A 151 -0.53 -30.68 3.20
CA SER A 151 -0.79 -32.05 2.68
C SER A 151 -0.06 -32.35 1.36
N ARG A 152 0.40 -31.30 0.66
CA ARG A 152 1.18 -31.39 -0.59
C ARG A 152 2.63 -30.94 -0.43
N GLY A 153 3.14 -30.85 0.80
CA GLY A 153 4.52 -30.47 1.10
C GLY A 153 4.77 -28.96 1.20
N GLY A 154 3.71 -28.15 1.25
CA GLY A 154 3.79 -26.72 1.51
C GLY A 154 3.92 -26.36 2.99
N LEU A 155 4.13 -25.07 3.25
CA LEU A 155 4.20 -24.50 4.61
C LEU A 155 2.84 -24.13 5.23
N PRO A 156 1.92 -23.44 4.51
CA PRO A 156 0.66 -23.01 5.08
C PRO A 156 -0.31 -24.19 5.34
N PRO A 157 -1.21 -24.08 6.33
CA PRO A 157 -2.33 -24.99 6.49
C PRO A 157 -3.17 -25.07 5.21
N ASP A 158 -3.72 -26.24 4.93
CA ASP A 158 -4.45 -26.49 3.67
C ASP A 158 -5.70 -25.62 3.48
N HIS A 159 -6.30 -25.14 4.56
CA HIS A 159 -7.47 -24.25 4.51
C HIS A 159 -7.11 -22.76 4.32
N VAL A 160 -5.81 -22.44 4.18
CA VAL A 160 -5.29 -21.08 3.96
C VAL A 160 -4.71 -20.94 2.54
N VAL A 161 -4.72 -22.03 1.76
CA VAL A 161 -4.32 -22.01 0.35
C VAL A 161 -5.53 -22.09 -0.55
N GLU A 162 -5.38 -21.60 -1.76
CA GLU A 162 -6.45 -21.53 -2.76
C GLU A 162 -6.07 -22.39 -3.98
N GLY A 163 -7.08 -22.84 -4.74
CA GLY A 163 -6.85 -23.46 -6.03
C GLY A 163 -6.27 -22.47 -7.04
N LEU A 164 -5.44 -22.94 -7.97
CA LEU A 164 -4.83 -22.07 -9.00
C LEU A 164 -5.88 -21.32 -9.84
N ASP A 165 -6.96 -21.99 -10.23
CA ASP A 165 -8.04 -21.36 -11.00
C ASP A 165 -8.79 -20.30 -10.18
N GLU A 166 -8.99 -20.54 -8.88
CA GLU A 166 -9.58 -19.57 -7.94
C GLU A 166 -8.68 -18.35 -7.81
N ILE A 167 -7.37 -18.56 -7.67
CA ILE A 167 -6.36 -17.52 -7.60
C ILE A 167 -6.40 -16.63 -8.84
N LEU A 168 -6.40 -17.22 -10.03
CA LEU A 168 -6.43 -16.50 -11.29
C LEU A 168 -7.74 -15.72 -11.47
N ALA A 169 -8.88 -16.34 -11.14
CA ALA A 169 -10.19 -15.71 -11.22
C ALA A 169 -10.31 -14.52 -10.24
N ALA A 170 -9.91 -14.70 -8.98
CA ALA A 170 -9.95 -13.65 -7.96
C ALA A 170 -9.01 -12.49 -8.31
N SER A 171 -7.81 -12.79 -8.83
CA SER A 171 -6.85 -11.78 -9.28
C SER A 171 -7.40 -10.95 -10.45
N ALA A 172 -8.02 -11.60 -11.44
CA ALA A 172 -8.66 -10.92 -12.56
C ALA A 172 -9.83 -10.04 -12.09
N ALA A 173 -10.66 -10.56 -11.17
CA ALA A 173 -11.79 -9.81 -10.62
C ALA A 173 -11.34 -8.60 -9.79
N ALA A 174 -10.24 -8.70 -9.04
CA ALA A 174 -9.66 -7.57 -8.33
C ALA A 174 -9.21 -6.47 -9.30
N VAL A 175 -8.50 -6.83 -10.37
CA VAL A 175 -8.08 -5.88 -11.42
C VAL A 175 -9.29 -5.20 -12.04
N GLU A 176 -10.30 -5.96 -12.47
CA GLU A 176 -11.52 -5.41 -13.11
C GLU A 176 -12.26 -4.44 -12.19
N ARG A 177 -12.37 -4.76 -10.89
CA ARG A 177 -13.13 -3.92 -9.94
C ARG A 177 -12.40 -2.67 -9.50
N HIS A 178 -11.08 -2.73 -9.32
CA HIS A 178 -10.35 -1.73 -8.53
C HIS A 178 -9.19 -1.05 -9.26
N HIS A 179 -8.69 -1.59 -10.37
CA HIS A 179 -7.51 -1.04 -11.02
C HIS A 179 -7.85 0.25 -11.79
N ASP A 180 -7.29 1.38 -11.36
CA ASP A 180 -7.32 2.62 -12.14
C ASP A 180 -5.95 2.88 -12.78
N PRO A 181 -5.80 2.73 -14.12
CA PRO A 181 -4.54 2.96 -14.82
C PRO A 181 -4.22 4.45 -15.03
N SER A 182 -5.12 5.37 -14.64
CA SER A 182 -4.92 6.80 -14.85
C SER A 182 -3.63 7.31 -14.17
N PRO A 183 -2.98 8.35 -14.71
CA PRO A 183 -1.73 8.88 -14.14
C PRO A 183 -1.85 9.33 -12.68
N ASP A 184 -3.01 9.83 -12.28
CA ASP A 184 -3.25 10.36 -10.93
C ASP A 184 -3.87 9.36 -9.96
N SER A 185 -4.18 8.14 -10.44
CA SER A 185 -4.83 7.07 -9.70
C SER A 185 -4.34 6.87 -8.27
N ARG A 186 -5.26 6.96 -7.31
CA ARG A 186 -4.97 6.69 -5.89
C ARG A 186 -4.92 5.20 -5.56
N LEU A 187 -5.38 4.33 -6.47
CA LEU A 187 -5.46 2.89 -6.26
C LEU A 187 -5.11 2.14 -7.55
N ARG A 188 -4.13 1.25 -7.46
CA ARG A 188 -3.84 0.28 -8.52
C ARG A 188 -3.78 -1.12 -7.95
N ILE A 189 -4.31 -2.07 -8.71
CA ILE A 189 -4.03 -3.48 -8.47
C ILE A 189 -2.71 -3.83 -9.17
N ALA A 190 -1.77 -4.36 -8.41
CA ALA A 190 -0.54 -4.94 -8.92
C ALA A 190 -0.73 -6.46 -9.01
N SER A 191 -0.52 -7.00 -10.22
CA SER A 191 -0.56 -8.42 -10.48
C SER A 191 0.49 -8.71 -11.56
N PRO A 192 1.28 -9.80 -11.45
CA PRO A 192 2.12 -10.22 -12.57
C PRO A 192 1.20 -10.44 -13.78
N ARG A 193 1.40 -9.67 -14.86
CA ARG A 193 0.64 -9.86 -16.09
C ARG A 193 0.78 -11.31 -16.53
N ALA A 194 -0.29 -12.10 -16.39
CA ALA A 194 -0.41 -13.32 -17.16
C ALA A 194 -0.35 -12.90 -18.64
N HIS A 195 0.71 -13.27 -19.35
CA HIS A 195 0.78 -13.12 -20.80
C HIS A 195 -0.39 -13.92 -21.39
N ARG A 196 -1.52 -13.25 -21.66
CA ARG A 196 -2.48 -13.77 -22.64
C ARG A 196 -1.86 -13.50 -23.99
N SER A 197 -1.28 -14.54 -24.59
CA SER A 197 -0.98 -14.56 -26.03
C SER A 197 -2.25 -14.15 -26.76
N ARG A 198 -2.15 -13.06 -27.53
CA ARG A 198 -3.15 -12.72 -28.54
C ARG A 198 -3.10 -13.71 -29.69
#